data_AF-A0A962VCV4-F1
#
_entry.id   AF-A0A962VCV4-F1
#
_cell.length_a   1.000
_cell.length_b   1.000
_cell.length_c   1.000
_cell.angle_alpha   90.00
_cell.angle_beta   90.00
_cell.angle_gamma   90.00
#
_symmetry.space_group_name_H-M   'P 1'
#
loop_
_entity.id
_entity.type
_entity.pdbx_description
1 polymer ?
#
loop_
_entity_poly.entity_id
_entity_poly.type
_entity_poly.pdbx_seq_one_letter_code
_entity_poly.pdbx_strand_id
1 'polypeptide(L)'
;MQNHPKLLLLADRLESIAQYFGKLGAWMIIPLVSIIIFDVVTRKFQFIQQAIMANSALYDFLSPTKLQEMEWHLHTVIFLLALGYAYTKNAHVRVDLVREKLSYRKQAWIEFLGLLCFGIPYLLVVGYFSWTFIMQA
;
A
#
# COMPACT_ATOMS: atom_id res chain seq x y z
N MET A 1 3.85 11.95 -36.52
CA MET A 1 4.83 12.29 -35.47
C MET A 1 4.42 13.63 -34.87
N GLN A 2 3.42 13.63 -33.98
CA GLN A 2 2.92 14.85 -33.37
C GLN A 2 3.81 15.18 -32.18
N ASN A 3 4.24 16.44 -32.08
CA ASN A 3 5.03 16.97 -30.97
C ASN A 3 4.37 16.60 -29.64
N HIS A 4 4.90 15.58 -28.95
CA HIS A 4 4.47 15.25 -27.60
C HIS A 4 4.73 16.49 -26.73
N PRO A 5 3.70 17.16 -26.19
CA PRO A 5 3.87 18.32 -25.34
C PRO A 5 4.76 17.93 -24.16
N LYS A 6 5.69 18.81 -23.74
CA LYS A 6 6.61 18.54 -22.62
C LYS A 6 5.88 18.06 -21.34
N LEU A 7 4.62 18.47 -21.17
CA LEU A 7 3.74 18.07 -20.06
C LEU A 7 3.33 16.59 -20.10
N LEU A 8 3.11 16.02 -21.28
CA LEU A 8 2.75 14.61 -21.43
C LEU A 8 3.93 13.70 -21.08
N LEU A 9 5.13 14.07 -21.52
CA LEU A 9 6.36 13.35 -21.15
C LEU A 9 6.62 13.35 -19.64
N LEU A 10 6.30 14.47 -18.96
CA LEU A 10 6.39 14.56 -17.51
C LEU A 10 5.38 13.62 -16.84
N ALA A 11 4.13 13.60 -17.33
CA ALA A 11 3.10 12.70 -16.83
C ALA A 11 3.50 11.22 -17.02
N ASP A 12 4.01 10.86 -18.20
CA ASP A 12 4.46 9.48 -18.50
C ASP A 12 5.60 9.05 -17.58
N ARG A 13 6.54 9.96 -17.26
CA ARG A 13 7.62 9.68 -16.30
C ARG A 13 7.10 9.45 -14.89
N LEU A 14 6.18 10.30 -14.42
CA LEU A 14 5.57 10.13 -13.09
C LEU A 14 4.77 8.83 -13.01
N GLU A 15 4.02 8.49 -14.06
CA GLU A 15 3.32 7.21 -14.16
C GLU A 15 4.30 6.04 -14.12
N SER A 16 5.42 6.12 -14.84
CA SER A 16 6.43 5.05 -14.87
C SER A 16 7.00 4.74 -13.49
N ILE A 17 7.24 5.78 -12.66
CA ILE A 17 7.69 5.62 -11.27
C ILE A 17 6.63 4.85 -10.46
N ALA A 18 5.37 5.26 -10.53
CA ALA A 18 4.28 4.59 -9.83
C ALA A 18 4.10 3.13 -10.30
N GLN A 19 4.26 2.87 -11.61
CA GLN A 19 4.21 1.51 -12.16
C GLN A 19 5.36 0.63 -11.68
N TYR A 20 6.57 1.17 -11.57
CA TYR A 20 7.73 0.42 -11.08
C TYR A 20 7.52 -0.02 -9.63
N PHE A 21 7.19 0.92 -8.74
CA PHE A 21 6.94 0.61 -7.32
C PHE A 21 5.72 -0.30 -7.13
N GLY A 22 4.65 -0.12 -7.91
CA GLY A 22 3.49 -1.00 -7.85
C GLY A 22 3.80 -2.45 -8.25
N LYS A 23 4.58 -2.64 -9.32
CA LYS A 23 5.02 -3.99 -9.74
C LYS A 23 5.97 -4.62 -8.72
N LEU A 24 6.87 -3.84 -8.13
CA LEU A 24 7.76 -4.29 -7.07
C LEU A 24 6.96 -4.69 -5.82
N GLY A 25 6.02 -3.84 -5.39
CA GLY A 25 5.16 -4.08 -4.24
C GLY A 25 4.24 -5.29 -4.43
N ALA A 26 3.81 -5.58 -5.67
CA ALA A 26 2.99 -6.76 -5.95
C ALA A 26 3.68 -8.08 -5.56
N TRP A 27 5.02 -8.16 -5.67
CA TRP A 27 5.77 -9.36 -5.24
C TRP A 27 5.73 -9.60 -3.73
N MET A 28 5.47 -8.56 -2.93
CA MET A 28 5.36 -8.68 -1.48
C MET A 28 4.10 -9.44 -1.03
N ILE A 29 3.15 -9.72 -1.94
CA ILE A 29 2.01 -10.60 -1.63
C ILE A 29 2.44 -12.02 -1.28
N ILE A 30 3.52 -12.52 -1.89
CA ILE A 30 4.02 -13.88 -1.65
C ILE A 30 4.50 -14.05 -0.20
N PRO A 31 5.41 -13.20 0.34
CA PRO A 31 5.79 -13.28 1.74
C PRO A 31 4.62 -13.02 2.67
N LEU A 32 3.68 -12.12 2.35
CA LEU A 32 2.48 -11.89 3.17
C LEU A 32 1.64 -13.15 3.31
N VAL A 33 1.29 -13.79 2.19
CA VAL A 33 0.52 -15.04 2.19
C VAL A 33 1.28 -16.15 2.94
N SER A 34 2.61 -16.21 2.80
CA SER A 34 3.43 -17.18 3.52
C SER A 34 3.37 -16.97 5.04
N ILE A 35 3.45 -15.72 5.51
CA ILE A 35 3.34 -15.38 6.93
C ILE A 35 1.94 -15.74 7.45
N ILE A 36 0.88 -15.39 6.72
CA ILE A 36 -0.51 -15.71 7.11
C ILE A 36 -0.72 -17.22 7.23
N ILE A 37 -0.23 -18.00 6.24
CA ILE A 37 -0.34 -19.46 6.30
C ILE A 37 0.42 -19.99 7.52
N PHE A 38 1.61 -19.49 7.79
CA PHE A 38 2.40 -19.89 8.95
C PHE A 38 1.69 -19.54 10.28
N ASP A 39 1.16 -18.33 10.43
CA ASP A 39 0.40 -17.91 11.62
C ASP A 39 -0.85 -18.79 11.82
N VAL A 40 -1.63 -19.04 10.77
CA VAL A 40 -2.83 -19.88 10.85
C VAL A 40 -2.47 -21.33 11.20
N VAL A 41 -1.42 -21.90 10.62
CA VAL A 41 -0.96 -23.26 10.89
C VAL A 41 -0.48 -23.40 12.33
N THR A 42 0.37 -22.49 12.80
CA THR A 42 0.89 -22.53 14.18
C THR A 42 -0.23 -22.41 15.22
N ARG A 43 -1.25 -21.57 14.97
CA ARG A 43 -2.44 -21.46 15.84
C ARG A 43 -3.33 -22.69 15.78
N LYS A 44 -3.52 -23.27 14.59
CA LYS A 44 -4.40 -24.45 14.43
C LYS A 44 -3.80 -25.69 15.10
N PHE A 45 -2.49 -25.86 14.98
CA PHE A 45 -1.76 -27.02 15.48
C PHE A 45 -0.97 -26.66 16.73
N GLN A 46 -1.63 -26.79 17.88
CA GLN A 46 -1.10 -26.39 19.19
C GLN A 46 0.26 -27.03 19.55
N PHE A 47 0.59 -28.21 19.02
CA PHE A 47 1.90 -28.84 19.22
C PHE A 47 3.05 -28.06 18.56
N ILE A 48 2.80 -27.41 17.41
CA ILE A 48 3.79 -26.56 16.72
C ILE A 48 4.05 -25.32 17.57
N GLN A 49 2.98 -24.71 18.08
CA GLN A 49 3.07 -23.57 18.97
C GLN A 49 3.85 -23.89 20.24
N GLN A 50 3.61 -25.07 20.85
CA GLN A 50 4.37 -25.53 22.02
C GLN A 50 5.85 -25.74 21.70
N ALA A 51 6.18 -26.28 20.52
CA ALA A 51 7.57 -26.44 20.08
C ALA A 51 8.28 -25.09 19.88
N ILE A 52 7.59 -24.08 19.33
CA ILE A 52 8.13 -22.71 19.20
C ILE A 52 8.34 -22.09 20.59
N MET A 53 7.38 -22.24 21.50
CA MET A 53 7.47 -21.72 22.87
C MET A 53 8.59 -22.35 23.70
N ALA A 54 8.99 -23.60 23.38
CA ALA A 54 10.10 -24.27 24.05
C ALA A 54 11.47 -23.68 23.70
N ASN A 55 11.58 -22.89 22.63
CA ASN A 55 12.81 -22.22 22.21
C ASN A 55 12.65 -20.71 22.35
N SER A 56 13.32 -20.12 23.34
CA SER A 56 13.22 -18.69 23.65
C SER A 56 13.59 -17.79 22.48
N ALA A 57 14.60 -18.16 21.68
CA ALA A 57 14.99 -17.40 20.50
C ALA A 57 13.91 -17.45 19.40
N LEU A 58 13.31 -18.62 19.14
CA LEU A 58 12.24 -18.73 18.14
C LEU A 58 10.97 -18.00 18.58
N TYR A 59 10.60 -18.10 19.86
CA TYR A 59 9.42 -17.42 20.39
C TYR A 59 9.52 -15.90 20.29
N ASP A 60 10.71 -15.34 20.53
CA ASP A 60 10.95 -13.90 20.41
C ASP A 60 10.70 -13.36 19.01
N PHE A 61 10.83 -14.15 17.94
CA PHE A 61 10.55 -13.70 16.57
C PHE A 61 9.20 -14.18 16.04
N LEU A 62 8.77 -15.38 16.42
CA LEU A 62 7.60 -16.08 15.86
C LEU A 62 6.42 -16.13 16.82
N SER A 63 6.38 -15.25 17.83
CA SER A 63 5.21 -15.11 18.68
C SER A 63 3.97 -14.75 17.85
N PRO A 64 2.77 -15.23 18.21
CA PRO A 64 1.54 -14.94 17.47
C PRO A 64 1.29 -13.45 17.26
N THR A 65 1.61 -12.62 18.27
CA THR A 65 1.47 -11.17 18.18
C THR A 65 2.43 -10.58 17.14
N LYS A 66 3.71 -10.97 17.16
CA LYS A 66 4.69 -10.45 16.19
C LYS A 66 4.39 -10.88 14.76
N LEU A 67 3.90 -12.10 14.56
CA LEU A 67 3.46 -12.55 13.24
C LEU A 67 2.31 -11.68 12.72
N GLN A 68 1.30 -11.38 13.57
CA GLN A 68 0.21 -10.47 13.20
C GLN A 68 0.67 -9.04 12.92
N GLU A 69 1.59 -8.49 13.72
CA GLU A 69 2.19 -7.18 13.44
C GLU A 69 2.92 -7.17 12.09
N MET A 70 3.68 -8.24 11.78
CA MET A 70 4.34 -8.38 10.48
C MET A 70 3.35 -8.45 9.32
N GLU A 71 2.22 -9.14 9.47
CA GLU A 71 1.16 -9.18 8.46
C GLU A 71 0.60 -7.78 8.17
N TRP A 72 0.28 -7.03 9.22
CA TRP A 72 -0.31 -5.69 9.09
C TRP A 72 0.67 -4.70 8.44
N HIS A 73 1.94 -4.74 8.84
CA HIS A 73 2.97 -3.91 8.24
C HIS A 73 3.21 -4.27 6.77
N LEU A 74 3.34 -5.56 6.45
CA LEU A 74 3.59 -5.99 5.08
C LEU A 74 2.39 -5.72 4.17
N HIS A 75 1.16 -5.89 4.68
CA HIS A 75 -0.05 -5.49 3.98
C HIS A 75 -0.07 -3.99 3.69
N THR A 76 0.30 -3.16 4.67
CA THR A 76 0.39 -1.70 4.49
C THR A 76 1.40 -1.32 3.41
N VAL A 77 2.58 -1.96 3.39
CA VAL A 77 3.60 -1.75 2.36
C VAL A 77 3.07 -2.10 0.97
N ILE A 78 2.42 -3.25 0.81
CA ILE A 78 1.80 -3.66 -0.46
C ILE A 78 0.77 -2.63 -0.91
N PHE A 79 -0.14 -2.23 0.01
CA PHE A 79 -1.20 -1.29 -0.30
C PHE A 79 -0.65 0.06 -0.75
N LEU A 80 0.32 0.63 -0.03
CA LEU A 80 0.90 1.94 -0.36
C LEU A 80 1.66 1.93 -1.69
N LEU A 81 2.42 0.86 -1.96
CA LEU A 81 3.16 0.73 -3.22
C LEU A 81 2.22 0.48 -4.41
N ALA A 82 1.15 -0.28 -4.22
CA ALA A 82 0.18 -0.58 -5.26
C ALA A 82 -0.85 0.54 -5.50
N LEU A 83 -1.08 1.44 -4.53
CA LEU A 83 -2.11 2.48 -4.60
C LEU A 83 -1.90 3.41 -5.81
N GLY A 84 -0.67 3.92 -6.00
CA GLY A 84 -0.35 4.79 -7.14
C GLY A 84 -0.50 4.07 -8.49
N TYR A 85 -0.13 2.80 -8.55
CA TYR A 85 -0.33 1.97 -9.73
C TYR A 85 -1.82 1.76 -10.04
N ALA A 86 -2.62 1.39 -9.05
CA ALA A 86 -4.07 1.24 -9.19
C ALA A 86 -4.73 2.57 -9.60
N TYR A 87 -4.23 3.69 -9.10
CA TYR A 87 -4.72 5.01 -9.45
C TYR A 87 -4.49 5.33 -10.94
N THR A 88 -3.27 5.14 -11.45
CA THR A 88 -2.93 5.39 -12.87
C THR A 88 -3.69 4.47 -13.83
N LYS A 89 -4.10 3.28 -13.37
CA LYS A 89 -4.93 2.34 -14.14
C LYS A 89 -6.43 2.50 -13.93
N ASN A 90 -6.87 3.52 -13.19
CA ASN A 90 -8.29 3.70 -12.80
C ASN A 90 -8.91 2.45 -12.15
N ALA A 91 -8.08 1.63 -11.49
CA ALA A 91 -8.48 0.40 -10.80
C ALA A 91 -8.70 0.63 -9.29
N HIS A 92 -8.35 1.82 -8.78
CA HIS A 92 -8.67 2.19 -7.41
C HIS A 92 -10.19 2.29 -7.23
N VAL A 93 -10.71 1.62 -6.21
CA VAL A 93 -12.15 1.64 -5.88
C VAL A 93 -12.53 3.06 -5.47
N ARG A 94 -13.48 3.66 -6.19
CA ARG A 94 -14.02 5.00 -5.93
C ARG A 94 -15.54 4.91 -5.84
N VAL A 95 -16.12 5.70 -4.95
CA VAL A 95 -17.58 5.81 -4.84
C VAL A 95 -18.03 6.97 -5.73
N ASP A 96 -18.33 6.67 -6.99
CA ASP A 96 -18.55 7.67 -8.05
C ASP A 96 -20.04 7.97 -8.32
N LEU A 97 -20.82 8.37 -7.30
CA LEU A 97 -22.27 8.62 -7.46
C LEU A 97 -22.63 9.81 -8.38
N VAL A 98 -21.82 10.87 -8.33
CA VAL A 98 -22.07 12.12 -9.08
C VAL A 98 -21.21 12.22 -10.34
N ARG A 99 -20.04 11.57 -10.32
CA ARG A 99 -19.01 11.67 -11.37
C ARG A 99 -19.48 11.07 -12.70
N GLU A 100 -20.23 9.97 -12.66
CA GLU A 100 -20.69 9.26 -13.86
C GLU A 100 -21.52 10.13 -14.83
N LYS A 101 -22.24 11.14 -14.31
CA LYS A 101 -23.09 12.03 -15.12
C LYS A 101 -22.35 13.26 -15.67
N LEU A 102 -21.08 13.44 -15.34
CA LEU A 102 -20.28 14.61 -15.71
C LEU A 102 -19.42 14.34 -16.94
N SER A 103 -19.09 15.41 -17.68
CA SER A 103 -18.13 15.31 -18.78
C SER A 103 -16.72 15.03 -18.27
N TYR A 104 -15.90 14.35 -19.08
CA TYR A 104 -14.52 13.96 -18.74
C TYR A 104 -13.69 15.11 -18.14
N ARG A 105 -13.79 16.33 -18.70
CA ARG A 105 -13.07 17.49 -18.16
C ARG A 105 -13.52 17.87 -16.75
N LYS A 106 -14.82 17.81 -16.45
CA LYS A 106 -15.35 18.11 -15.11
C LYS A 106 -14.94 17.02 -14.11
N GLN A 107 -14.96 15.76 -14.53
CA GLN A 107 -14.47 14.64 -13.71
C GLN A 107 -13.00 14.84 -13.34
N ALA A 108 -12.14 15.18 -14.32
CA ALA A 108 -10.72 15.44 -14.08
C ALA A 108 -10.47 16.63 -13.15
N TRP A 109 -11.28 17.70 -13.24
CA TRP A 109 -11.19 18.84 -12.34
C TRP A 109 -11.57 18.49 -10.90
N ILE A 110 -12.65 17.73 -10.70
CA ILE A 110 -13.07 17.26 -9.37
C ILE A 110 -11.97 16.39 -8.76
N GLU A 111 -11.40 15.49 -9.55
CA GLU A 111 -10.33 14.60 -9.13
C GLU A 111 -9.06 15.37 -8.75
N PHE A 112 -8.65 16.33 -9.58
CA PHE A 112 -7.51 17.20 -9.31
C PHE A 112 -7.69 18.03 -8.04
N LEU A 113 -8.84 18.70 -7.90
CA LEU A 113 -9.14 19.51 -6.71
C LEU A 113 -9.28 18.63 -5.46
N GLY A 114 -9.84 17.43 -5.60
CA GLY A 114 -9.97 16.46 -4.52
C GLY A 114 -8.59 16.01 -4.00
N LEU A 115 -7.68 15.67 -4.90
CA LEU A 115 -6.30 15.35 -4.54
C LEU A 115 -5.58 16.55 -3.92
N LEU A 116 -5.74 17.74 -4.48
CA LEU A 116 -5.06 18.94 -4.00
C LEU A 116 -5.52 19.37 -2.60
N CYS A 117 -6.84 19.39 -2.36
CA CYS A 117 -7.43 19.92 -1.13
C CYS A 117 -7.58 18.88 -0.02
N PHE A 118 -7.60 17.59 -0.34
CA PHE A 118 -7.79 16.53 0.66
C PHE A 118 -6.65 15.51 0.64
N GLY A 119 -6.27 15.00 -0.54
CA GLY A 119 -5.23 13.98 -0.68
C GLY A 119 -3.85 14.46 -0.21
N ILE A 120 -3.36 15.59 -0.73
CA ILE A 120 -2.06 16.16 -0.38
C ILE A 120 -2.01 16.54 1.11
N PRO A 121 -2.99 17.27 1.68
CA PRO A 121 -2.98 17.56 3.11
C PRO A 121 -2.97 16.30 3.98
N TYR A 122 -3.75 15.27 3.62
CA TYR A 122 -3.72 13.99 4.32
C TYR A 122 -2.33 13.35 4.29
N LEU A 123 -1.69 13.30 3.12
CA LEU A 123 -0.34 12.75 2.98
C LEU A 123 0.70 13.55 3.77
N LEU A 124 0.57 14.88 3.85
CA LEU A 124 1.46 15.72 4.67
C LEU A 124 1.30 15.42 6.15
N VAL A 125 0.06 15.27 6.64
CA VAL A 125 -0.20 14.91 8.04
C VAL A 125 0.38 13.53 8.37
N VAL A 126 0.10 12.52 7.53
CA VAL A 126 0.65 11.18 7.71
C VAL A 126 2.18 11.21 7.66
N GLY A 127 2.78 11.93 6.71
CA GLY A 127 4.23 12.07 6.58
C GLY A 127 4.87 12.72 7.80
N TYR A 128 4.25 13.78 8.34
CA TYR A 128 4.71 14.45 9.55
C TYR A 128 4.72 13.49 10.75
N PHE A 129 3.59 12.83 11.02
CA PHE A 129 3.51 11.91 12.15
C PHE A 129 4.42 10.69 11.98
N SER A 130 4.53 10.15 10.76
CA SER A 130 5.45 9.04 10.46
C SER A 130 6.91 9.44 10.72
N TRP A 131 7.31 10.64 10.31
CA TRP A 131 8.64 11.16 10.59
C TRP A 131 8.89 11.34 12.09
N THR A 132 7.94 11.93 12.82
CA THR A 132 8.08 12.11 14.27
C THR A 132 8.18 10.78 15.03
N PHE A 133 7.47 9.74 14.56
CA PHE A 133 7.53 8.40 15.14
C PHE A 133 8.92 7.79 14.94
N ILE A 134 9.46 7.85 13.72
CA ILE A 134 10.80 7.31 13.40
C ILE A 134 11.88 7.99 14.24
N MET A 135 11.78 9.30 14.48
CA MET A 135 12.75 10.03 15.30
C MET A 135 12.64 9.75 16.81
N GLN A 136 11.53 9.18 17.27
CA GLN A 136 11.28 8.85 18.68
C GLN A 136 11.50 7.35 18.99
N ALA A 137 11.57 6.50 17.97
CA ALA A 137 11.81 5.06 18.08
C ALA A 137 13.31 4.74 18.18
#